data_AF-A0AAV0AXS2-F1
#
_entry.id   AF-A0AAV0AXS2-F1
#
_cell.length_a   1.000
_cell.length_b   1.000
_cell.length_c   1.000
_cell.angle_alpha   90.00
_cell.angle_beta   90.00
_cell.angle_gamma   90.00
#
_symmetry.space_group_name_H-M   'P 1'
#
loop_
_entity.id
_entity.type
_entity.pdbx_description
1 polymer ?
#
loop_
_entity_poly.entity_id
_entity_poly.type
_entity_poly.pdbx_seq_one_letter_code
_entity_poly.pdbx_strand_id
1 'polypeptide(L)'
;MRGKTIVEVGPSPERRNDQIFDRLHSIEWDIEFVSGIHRALQLPLIANQRCGAWYVDPSVSIDRSLTAYFKSTDGHHSQWNFNLRRSNLHLLPIIFTSNGIVIVDSTRRGKRFPDALSKTVPIWCAVLNMARIRLSEGHLSGSLSQDPTWLETSKQRGLYTLNSAVSLSERDHILDLIPDWTDELLNSSFDIKRILEPMIRPLKPIWIDPSNHSQVSLDRITHSDFYPVICVSASELKSAKRSDKISTFDYIQGSGDDHEAWSLGLNAEMFWYNRETLLTATRDELRSVVQQIVAPNSNSTQQFISDVRSYRVRKTGLEIVLEGIENYSNLSSNENLMGLTVFIASKEKFVKMISSKDQTTVQLIGDQTVLKNLSASLSQIVPSCVRVLGQMEPVRLIAGASHDGGSKDLLVAIGLCTLIMVYHNNGLCRSSPPSCIDKSDIRLKLQWMIEDSNGKLNPSRSILKRVNNYLINWKKDS
;
A
#
# COMPACT_ATOMS: atom_id res chain seq x y z
N MET A 1 -34.28 25.61 -31.76
CA MET A 1 -34.00 25.90 -30.34
C MET A 1 -32.82 25.04 -29.90
N ARG A 2 -31.62 25.62 -29.72
CA ARG A 2 -30.43 24.89 -29.28
C ARG A 2 -30.41 24.87 -27.75
N GLY A 3 -30.53 23.69 -27.16
CA GLY A 3 -30.40 23.49 -25.72
C GLY A 3 -28.97 23.76 -25.27
N LYS A 4 -28.79 24.65 -24.30
CA LYS A 4 -27.51 24.90 -23.63
C LYS A 4 -27.22 23.72 -22.70
N THR A 5 -26.11 23.04 -22.95
CA THR A 5 -25.49 22.10 -22.01
C THR A 5 -25.09 22.87 -20.76
N ILE A 6 -25.75 22.61 -19.64
CA ILE A 6 -25.34 23.11 -18.33
C ILE A 6 -24.10 22.31 -17.94
N VAL A 7 -22.93 22.94 -18.06
CA VAL A 7 -21.71 22.44 -17.43
C VAL A 7 -21.87 22.74 -15.94
N GLU A 8 -22.05 21.70 -15.13
CA GLU A 8 -21.95 21.83 -13.68
C GLU A 8 -20.52 22.26 -13.33
N VAL A 9 -20.36 23.55 -13.07
CA VAL A 9 -19.14 24.12 -12.52
C VAL A 9 -19.05 23.63 -11.07
N GLY A 10 -18.09 22.75 -10.78
CA GLY A 10 -17.81 22.30 -9.42
C GLY A 10 -17.58 23.48 -8.46
N PRO A 11 -17.84 23.32 -7.16
CA PRO A 11 -17.80 24.42 -6.20
C PRO A 11 -16.43 25.13 -6.21
N SER A 12 -16.45 26.45 -5.98
CA SER A 12 -15.26 27.29 -5.88
C SER A 12 -14.26 26.72 -4.85
N PRO A 13 -12.94 26.96 -5.01
CA PRO A 13 -11.92 26.49 -4.07
C PRO A 13 -12.18 26.90 -2.61
N GLU A 14 -12.78 28.07 -2.41
CA GLU A 14 -13.20 28.58 -1.10
C GLU A 14 -14.31 27.71 -0.47
N ARG A 15 -15.33 27.30 -1.23
CA ARG A 15 -16.41 26.41 -0.76
C ARG A 15 -15.96 24.98 -0.45
N ARG A 16 -14.83 24.53 -1.00
CA ARG A 16 -14.28 23.18 -0.74
C ARG A 16 -13.56 23.08 0.61
N ASN A 17 -12.97 24.18 1.06
CA ASN A 17 -12.31 24.26 2.37
C ASN A 17 -13.29 24.43 3.55
N ASP A 18 -14.53 24.84 3.27
CA ASP A 18 -15.60 25.02 4.28
C ASP A 18 -16.35 23.72 4.64
N GLN A 19 -16.02 22.59 4.01
CA GLN A 19 -16.68 21.31 4.23
C GLN A 19 -15.94 20.39 5.20
N ILE A 20 -14.82 20.82 5.81
CA ILE A 20 -14.04 19.94 6.70
C ILE A 20 -14.89 19.41 7.86
N PHE A 21 -15.75 20.25 8.44
CA PHE A 21 -16.70 19.87 9.49
C PHE A 21 -17.62 18.73 9.03
N ASP A 22 -18.31 18.95 7.92
CA ASP A 22 -19.23 17.97 7.31
C ASP A 22 -18.54 16.66 6.98
N ARG A 23 -17.30 16.73 6.47
CA ARG A 23 -16.53 15.55 6.06
C ARG A 23 -16.06 14.71 7.24
N LEU A 24 -15.55 15.32 8.30
CA LEU A 24 -15.16 14.59 9.51
C LEU A 24 -16.37 13.92 10.17
N HIS A 25 -17.50 14.62 10.23
CA HIS A 25 -18.74 14.04 10.77
C HIS A 25 -19.33 12.95 9.87
N SER A 26 -19.18 13.08 8.54
CA SER A 26 -19.56 12.02 7.61
C SER A 26 -18.66 10.78 7.73
N ILE A 27 -17.36 10.98 7.97
CA ILE A 27 -16.42 9.89 8.25
C ILE A 27 -16.84 9.17 9.54
N GLU A 28 -17.14 9.93 10.59
CA GLU A 28 -17.62 9.38 11.86
C GLU A 28 -18.91 8.57 11.71
N TRP A 29 -19.87 9.09 10.96
CA TRP A 29 -21.10 8.38 10.64
C TRP A 29 -20.84 7.04 9.92
N ASP A 30 -19.96 7.05 8.92
CA ASP A 30 -19.59 5.84 8.17
C ASP A 30 -18.80 4.83 9.04
N ILE A 31 -18.02 5.31 10.03
CA ILE A 31 -17.28 4.46 10.97
C ILE A 31 -18.24 3.58 11.79
N GLU A 32 -19.40 4.10 12.20
CA GLU A 32 -20.39 3.30 12.95
C GLU A 32 -20.87 2.10 12.14
N PHE A 33 -21.14 2.30 10.85
CA PHE A 33 -21.51 1.24 9.92
C PHE A 33 -20.39 0.18 9.81
N VAL A 34 -19.16 0.61 9.56
CA VAL A 34 -17.99 -0.29 9.45
C VAL A 34 -17.77 -1.07 10.75
N SER A 35 -17.93 -0.42 11.90
CA SER A 35 -17.86 -1.03 13.24
C SER A 35 -18.96 -2.07 13.46
N GLY A 36 -20.16 -1.83 12.93
CA GLY A 36 -21.25 -2.81 12.90
C GLY A 36 -20.88 -4.07 12.11
N ILE A 37 -20.28 -3.89 10.92
CA ILE A 37 -19.82 -5.00 10.07
C ILE A 37 -18.73 -5.82 10.78
N HIS A 38 -17.74 -5.16 11.39
CA HIS A 38 -16.67 -5.86 12.13
C HIS A 38 -17.24 -6.68 13.29
N ARG A 39 -18.18 -6.11 14.07
CA ARG A 39 -18.87 -6.85 15.15
C ARG A 39 -19.67 -8.05 14.66
N ALA A 40 -20.33 -7.93 13.51
CA ALA A 40 -21.16 -9.00 12.96
C ALA A 40 -20.32 -10.16 12.39
N LEU A 41 -19.22 -9.85 11.71
CA LEU A 41 -18.42 -10.85 10.99
C LEU A 41 -17.28 -11.42 11.82
N GLN A 42 -16.75 -10.67 12.79
CA GLN A 42 -15.57 -11.05 13.57
C GLN A 42 -14.34 -11.41 12.70
N LEU A 43 -14.28 -10.86 11.49
CA LEU A 43 -13.18 -11.03 10.56
C LEU A 43 -12.18 -9.86 10.67
N PRO A 44 -10.89 -10.08 10.34
CA PRO A 44 -9.89 -9.03 10.30
C PRO A 44 -10.33 -7.86 9.42
N LEU A 45 -10.30 -6.66 9.98
CA LEU A 45 -10.67 -5.42 9.29
C LEU A 45 -9.43 -4.77 8.69
N ILE A 46 -9.37 -4.68 7.37
CA ILE A 46 -8.21 -4.22 6.61
C ILE A 46 -8.57 -2.92 5.89
N ALA A 47 -7.86 -1.84 6.22
CA ALA A 47 -7.98 -0.59 5.47
C ALA A 47 -7.36 -0.73 4.08
N ASN A 48 -8.11 -0.41 3.01
CA ASN A 48 -7.47 -0.08 1.74
C ASN A 48 -6.80 1.30 1.88
N GLN A 49 -5.48 1.37 1.74
CA GLN A 49 -4.70 2.57 2.07
C GLN A 49 -5.22 3.84 1.38
N ARG A 50 -4.97 4.97 2.03
CA ARG A 50 -5.51 6.32 1.75
C ARG A 50 -6.94 6.48 2.23
N CYS A 51 -7.91 5.94 1.50
CA CYS A 51 -9.32 6.20 1.75
C CYS A 51 -9.86 5.34 2.91
N GLY A 52 -9.67 4.02 2.85
CA GLY A 52 -10.11 3.09 3.90
C GLY A 52 -9.53 3.37 5.28
N ALA A 53 -8.35 3.99 5.36
CA ALA A 53 -7.69 4.32 6.62
C ALA A 53 -8.49 5.30 7.49
N TRP A 54 -9.37 6.11 6.89
CA TRP A 54 -10.26 7.01 7.62
C TRP A 54 -11.41 6.28 8.32
N TYR A 55 -11.70 5.03 7.94
CA TYR A 55 -12.89 4.30 8.38
C TYR A 55 -12.59 3.06 9.24
N VAL A 56 -11.33 2.63 9.27
CA VAL A 56 -10.87 1.47 10.03
C VAL A 56 -10.14 1.95 11.27
N ASP A 57 -10.69 1.63 12.44
CA ASP A 57 -10.10 1.98 13.72
C ASP A 57 -8.78 1.19 13.95
N PRO A 58 -7.63 1.87 14.15
CA PRO A 58 -6.36 1.22 14.44
C PRO A 58 -6.33 0.44 15.76
N SER A 59 -7.29 0.65 16.67
CA SER A 59 -7.38 -0.03 17.96
C SER A 59 -7.96 -1.46 17.86
N VAL A 60 -8.81 -1.71 16.86
CA VAL A 60 -9.43 -3.03 16.61
C VAL A 60 -8.69 -3.84 15.55
N SER A 61 -7.71 -3.24 14.88
CA SER A 61 -6.90 -3.90 13.86
C SER A 61 -5.92 -4.89 14.51
N ILE A 62 -5.90 -6.14 14.06
CA ILE A 62 -5.01 -7.20 14.57
C ILE A 62 -3.53 -6.78 14.48
N ASP A 63 -3.19 -6.05 13.42
CA ASP A 63 -1.89 -5.41 13.24
C ASP A 63 -2.13 -4.06 12.53
N ARG A 64 -1.74 -2.96 13.17
CA ARG A 64 -1.85 -1.60 12.60
C ARG A 64 -1.06 -1.44 11.29
N SER A 65 -0.02 -2.24 11.10
CA SER A 65 0.81 -2.23 9.90
C SER A 65 0.15 -2.94 8.71
N LEU A 66 -0.81 -3.82 8.99
CA LEU A 66 -1.48 -4.69 8.03
C LEU A 66 -2.60 -3.93 7.30
N THR A 67 -2.27 -3.45 6.11
CA THR A 67 -3.17 -2.67 5.26
C THR A 67 -3.16 -3.22 3.84
N ALA A 68 -4.25 -3.04 3.10
CA ALA A 68 -4.32 -3.34 1.68
C ALA A 68 -3.92 -2.10 0.85
N TYR A 69 -3.51 -2.31 -0.41
CA TYR A 69 -3.27 -1.23 -1.35
C TYR A 69 -3.76 -1.58 -2.76
N PHE A 70 -5.07 -1.74 -2.88
CA PHE A 70 -5.78 -1.90 -4.15
C PHE A 70 -6.10 -0.51 -4.72
N LYS A 71 -5.59 -0.20 -5.92
CA LYS A 71 -5.81 1.12 -6.52
C LYS A 71 -6.89 1.04 -7.59
N SER A 72 -7.85 1.95 -7.53
CA SER A 72 -8.93 2.09 -8.50
C SER A 72 -8.47 2.14 -9.95
N THR A 73 -7.31 2.75 -10.25
CA THR A 73 -6.78 2.85 -11.62
C THR A 73 -6.48 1.51 -12.26
N ASP A 74 -6.21 0.46 -11.48
CA ASP A 74 -5.98 -0.89 -12.00
C ASP A 74 -7.29 -1.65 -12.28
N GLY A 75 -8.43 -1.03 -11.97
CA GLY A 75 -9.77 -1.50 -12.31
C GLY A 75 -10.53 -0.54 -13.24
N HIS A 76 -9.88 0.50 -13.78
CA HIS A 76 -10.52 1.40 -14.73
C HIS A 76 -10.80 0.69 -16.05
N HIS A 77 -11.89 1.10 -16.71
CA HIS A 77 -12.29 0.55 -18.00
C HIS A 77 -11.13 0.64 -19.01
N SER A 78 -10.86 -0.49 -19.69
CA SER A 78 -9.75 -0.64 -20.66
C SER A 78 -8.35 -0.42 -20.09
N GLN A 79 -8.18 -0.36 -18.76
CA GLN A 79 -6.91 -0.16 -18.06
C GLN A 79 -6.75 -1.16 -16.90
N TRP A 80 -7.42 -2.31 -16.99
CA TRP A 80 -7.35 -3.35 -15.98
C TRP A 80 -5.92 -3.88 -15.86
N ASN A 81 -5.48 -4.16 -14.63
CA ASN A 81 -4.12 -4.59 -14.39
C ASN A 81 -3.99 -5.40 -13.09
N PHE A 82 -3.24 -6.51 -13.13
CA PHE A 82 -2.73 -7.15 -11.92
C PHE A 82 -1.32 -6.61 -11.61
N ASN A 83 -1.22 -5.68 -10.66
CA ASN A 83 0.04 -4.98 -10.44
C ASN A 83 0.94 -5.69 -9.42
N LEU A 84 2.03 -6.31 -9.87
CA LEU A 84 3.00 -6.99 -8.98
C LEU A 84 3.69 -6.08 -7.95
N ARG A 85 3.75 -4.76 -8.16
CA ARG A 85 4.27 -3.84 -7.14
C ARG A 85 3.27 -3.61 -6.01
N ARG A 86 2.01 -3.97 -6.21
CA ARG A 86 0.88 -3.85 -5.28
C ARG A 86 0.15 -5.20 -5.25
N SER A 87 0.95 -6.26 -5.12
CA SER A 87 0.47 -7.63 -5.22
C SER A 87 -0.42 -8.05 -4.06
N ASN A 88 -0.38 -7.34 -2.92
CA ASN A 88 -1.17 -7.61 -1.72
C ASN A 88 -1.05 -9.06 -1.19
N LEU A 89 0.01 -9.79 -1.57
CA LEU A 89 0.23 -11.19 -1.17
C LEU A 89 0.40 -11.35 0.35
N HIS A 90 0.85 -10.30 1.03
CA HIS A 90 0.98 -10.25 2.49
C HIS A 90 -0.35 -10.40 3.24
N LEU A 91 -1.50 -10.25 2.55
CA LEU A 91 -2.83 -10.50 3.13
C LEU A 91 -3.18 -11.99 3.19
N LEU A 92 -2.51 -12.86 2.42
CA LEU A 92 -2.88 -14.27 2.32
C LEU A 92 -2.72 -15.04 3.64
N PRO A 93 -1.63 -14.88 4.42
CA PRO A 93 -1.52 -15.53 5.71
C PRO A 93 -2.70 -15.23 6.64
N ILE A 94 -3.10 -13.95 6.75
CA ILE A 94 -4.22 -13.55 7.62
C ILE A 94 -5.57 -14.08 7.10
N ILE A 95 -5.76 -14.15 5.77
CA ILE A 95 -6.96 -14.74 5.16
C ILE A 95 -7.08 -16.21 5.54
N PHE A 96 -5.97 -16.95 5.46
CA PHE A 96 -5.99 -18.39 5.73
C PHE A 96 -6.22 -18.69 7.21
N THR A 97 -5.58 -17.93 8.12
CA THR A 97 -5.73 -18.14 9.57
C THR A 97 -7.10 -17.70 10.07
N SER A 98 -7.67 -16.64 9.49
CA SER A 98 -8.92 -16.03 9.98
C SER A 98 -10.14 -16.45 9.15
N ASN A 99 -9.95 -17.35 8.18
CA ASN A 99 -11.00 -17.78 7.25
C ASN A 99 -11.67 -16.65 6.48
N GLY A 100 -10.92 -15.61 6.11
CA GLY A 100 -11.41 -14.45 5.37
C GLY A 100 -10.89 -13.13 5.90
N ILE A 101 -11.24 -12.05 5.21
CA ILE A 101 -10.94 -10.67 5.60
C ILE A 101 -12.04 -9.71 5.17
N VAL A 102 -12.07 -8.54 5.79
CA VAL A 102 -12.87 -7.39 5.36
C VAL A 102 -11.93 -6.30 4.84
N ILE A 103 -12.16 -5.83 3.61
CA ILE A 103 -11.42 -4.70 3.01
C ILE A 103 -12.36 -3.51 2.94
N VAL A 104 -11.98 -2.41 3.59
CA VAL A 104 -12.79 -1.18 3.65
C VAL A 104 -12.21 -0.13 2.72
N ASP A 105 -13.10 0.48 1.93
CA ASP A 105 -12.82 1.63 1.07
C ASP A 105 -14.09 2.49 0.91
N SER A 106 -14.02 3.63 0.25
CA SER A 106 -15.19 4.45 -0.09
C SER A 106 -15.04 5.15 -1.43
N THR A 107 -16.10 5.81 -1.91
CA THR A 107 -16.07 6.55 -3.19
C THR A 107 -17.07 7.71 -3.20
N ARG A 108 -16.74 8.80 -3.90
CA ARG A 108 -17.60 10.01 -4.00
C ARG A 108 -18.47 10.10 -5.26
N ARG A 109 -18.18 9.31 -6.29
CA ARG A 109 -18.63 9.57 -7.69
C ARG A 109 -20.06 9.11 -8.01
N GLY A 110 -20.95 9.06 -7.02
CA GLY A 110 -22.26 8.42 -7.20
C GLY A 110 -22.15 6.93 -7.57
N LYS A 111 -20.97 6.33 -7.35
CA LYS A 111 -20.76 4.89 -7.45
C LYS A 111 -21.11 4.26 -6.11
N ARG A 112 -21.64 3.04 -6.15
CA ARG A 112 -21.89 2.25 -4.94
C ARG A 112 -20.60 1.67 -4.35
N PHE A 113 -19.69 1.25 -5.23
CA PHE A 113 -18.38 0.70 -4.87
C PHE A 113 -17.27 1.39 -5.66
N PRO A 114 -16.10 1.68 -5.05
CA PRO A 114 -14.93 2.10 -5.80
C PRO A 114 -14.44 0.97 -6.73
N ASP A 115 -13.80 1.33 -7.86
CA ASP A 115 -13.25 0.35 -8.81
C ASP A 115 -12.16 -0.54 -8.18
N ALA A 116 -11.54 -0.10 -7.08
CA ALA A 116 -10.65 -0.92 -6.27
C ALA A 116 -11.38 -2.18 -5.74
N LEU A 117 -12.60 -2.00 -5.20
CA LEU A 117 -13.39 -3.08 -4.62
C LEU A 117 -14.23 -3.85 -5.65
N SER A 118 -14.77 -3.17 -6.68
CA SER A 118 -15.66 -3.80 -7.66
C SER A 118 -14.94 -4.52 -8.80
N LYS A 119 -13.65 -4.20 -9.04
CA LYS A 119 -12.87 -4.74 -10.17
C LYS A 119 -11.47 -5.19 -9.77
N THR A 120 -10.70 -4.36 -9.05
CA THR A 120 -9.29 -4.68 -8.74
C THR A 120 -9.16 -5.87 -7.78
N VAL A 121 -9.93 -5.91 -6.70
CA VAL A 121 -9.98 -7.06 -5.78
C VAL A 121 -10.47 -8.34 -6.48
N PRO A 122 -11.55 -8.32 -7.28
CA PRO A 122 -11.94 -9.46 -8.11
C PRO A 122 -10.85 -10.01 -9.03
N ILE A 123 -10.14 -9.12 -9.74
CA ILE A 123 -9.00 -9.49 -10.59
C ILE A 123 -7.92 -10.17 -9.74
N TRP A 124 -7.61 -9.60 -8.57
CA TRP A 124 -6.64 -10.16 -7.65
C TRP A 124 -7.01 -11.57 -7.18
N CYS A 125 -8.25 -11.78 -6.72
CA CYS A 125 -8.75 -13.10 -6.34
C CYS A 125 -8.64 -14.10 -7.51
N ALA A 126 -9.05 -13.68 -8.72
CA ALA A 126 -9.03 -14.53 -9.92
C ALA A 126 -7.62 -15.01 -10.26
N VAL A 127 -6.64 -14.10 -10.31
CA VAL A 127 -5.25 -14.42 -10.64
C VAL A 127 -4.65 -15.38 -9.60
N LEU A 128 -4.91 -15.18 -8.30
CA LEU A 128 -4.41 -16.08 -7.25
C LEU A 128 -5.07 -17.46 -7.30
N ASN A 129 -6.39 -17.51 -7.53
CA ASN A 129 -7.11 -18.77 -7.71
C ASN A 129 -6.52 -19.56 -8.89
N MET A 130 -6.32 -18.90 -10.03
CA MET A 130 -5.75 -19.55 -11.23
C MET A 130 -4.29 -19.96 -11.04
N ALA A 131 -3.48 -19.15 -10.34
CA ALA A 131 -2.11 -19.53 -10.00
C ALA A 131 -2.07 -20.78 -9.11
N ARG A 132 -2.98 -20.86 -8.11
CA ARG A 132 -3.09 -22.03 -7.23
C ARG A 132 -3.49 -23.30 -8.00
N ILE A 133 -4.45 -23.18 -8.92
CA ILE A 133 -4.89 -24.27 -9.79
C ILE A 133 -3.71 -24.78 -10.64
N ARG A 134 -3.00 -23.88 -11.35
CA ARG A 134 -1.84 -24.26 -12.19
C ARG A 134 -0.73 -24.95 -11.39
N LEU A 135 -0.44 -24.47 -10.17
CA LEU A 135 0.54 -25.11 -9.29
C LEU A 135 0.11 -26.52 -8.86
N SER A 136 -1.20 -26.77 -8.74
CA SER A 136 -1.72 -28.10 -8.38
C SER A 136 -1.73 -29.09 -9.54
N GLU A 137 -1.92 -28.63 -10.79
CA GLU A 137 -1.90 -29.47 -11.99
C GLU A 137 -0.50 -29.99 -12.33
N GLY A 138 0.55 -29.23 -12.01
CA GLY A 138 1.94 -29.63 -12.21
C GLY A 138 2.45 -30.72 -11.25
N HIS A 139 1.73 -31.01 -10.17
CA HIS A 139 2.04 -32.11 -9.26
C HIS A 139 1.17 -33.31 -9.64
N LEU A 140 1.80 -34.45 -10.00
CA LEU A 140 1.17 -35.72 -10.41
C LEU A 140 0.24 -36.36 -9.35
N SER A 141 -0.05 -35.65 -8.26
CA SER A 141 -0.99 -36.02 -7.20
C SER A 141 -1.74 -34.75 -6.80
N GLY A 142 -2.97 -34.56 -7.26
CA GLY A 142 -3.72 -33.34 -7.01
C GLY A 142 -5.14 -33.62 -6.55
N SER A 143 -5.35 -33.83 -5.24
CA SER A 143 -6.69 -33.92 -4.64
C SER A 143 -7.59 -32.71 -4.96
N LEU A 144 -7.00 -31.55 -5.30
CA LEU A 144 -7.73 -30.30 -5.59
C LEU A 144 -8.34 -30.26 -6.99
N SER A 145 -7.78 -30.95 -7.99
CA SER A 145 -8.34 -30.93 -9.35
C SER A 145 -9.66 -31.71 -9.46
N GLN A 146 -9.95 -32.55 -8.47
CA GLN A 146 -11.22 -33.27 -8.32
C GLN A 146 -12.18 -32.62 -7.31
N ASP A 147 -11.72 -31.57 -6.60
CA ASP A 147 -12.57 -30.84 -5.67
C ASP A 147 -13.63 -30.03 -6.46
N PRO A 148 -14.94 -30.21 -6.21
CA PRO A 148 -16.00 -29.53 -6.94
C PRO A 148 -15.90 -28.00 -6.91
N THR A 149 -15.42 -27.44 -5.80
CA THR A 149 -15.30 -26.00 -5.59
C THR A 149 -14.19 -25.41 -6.45
N TRP A 150 -13.06 -26.10 -6.53
CA TRP A 150 -11.96 -25.71 -7.42
C TRP A 150 -12.30 -25.90 -8.89
N LEU A 151 -13.06 -26.94 -9.24
CA LEU A 151 -13.55 -27.15 -10.60
C LEU A 151 -14.51 -26.04 -11.05
N GLU A 152 -15.45 -25.63 -10.18
CA GLU A 152 -16.33 -24.48 -10.45
C GLU A 152 -15.52 -23.19 -10.61
N THR A 153 -14.55 -22.96 -9.72
CA THR A 153 -13.66 -21.80 -9.78
C THR A 153 -12.89 -21.75 -11.09
N SER A 154 -12.35 -22.89 -11.53
CA SER A 154 -11.63 -23.01 -12.81
C SER A 154 -12.52 -22.68 -14.01
N LYS A 155 -13.77 -23.18 -14.03
CA LYS A 155 -14.75 -22.85 -15.09
C LYS A 155 -15.04 -21.35 -15.19
N GLN A 156 -15.00 -20.63 -14.07
CA GLN A 156 -15.20 -19.17 -14.02
C GLN A 156 -13.89 -18.38 -14.15
N ARG A 157 -12.76 -19.05 -14.40
CA ARG A 157 -11.38 -18.50 -14.33
C ARG A 157 -11.12 -17.71 -13.05
N GLY A 158 -11.75 -18.12 -11.94
CA GLY A 158 -11.67 -17.49 -10.63
C GLY A 158 -12.25 -16.08 -10.53
N LEU A 159 -12.87 -15.54 -11.58
CA LEU A 159 -13.36 -14.16 -11.60
C LEU A 159 -14.83 -14.09 -11.17
N TYR A 160 -15.09 -13.38 -10.08
CA TYR A 160 -16.42 -13.07 -9.57
C TYR A 160 -16.63 -11.56 -9.56
N THR A 161 -17.69 -11.07 -10.18
CA THR A 161 -17.95 -9.62 -10.35
C THR A 161 -19.40 -9.28 -10.04
N LEU A 162 -19.66 -8.06 -9.57
CA LEU A 162 -21.01 -7.52 -9.46
C LEU A 162 -21.53 -7.10 -10.84
N ASN A 163 -22.63 -7.71 -11.31
CA ASN A 163 -23.28 -7.33 -12.57
C ASN A 163 -23.77 -5.87 -12.58
N SER A 164 -24.03 -5.29 -11.40
CA SER A 164 -24.41 -3.87 -11.27
C SER A 164 -23.24 -2.89 -11.43
N ALA A 165 -22.00 -3.36 -11.33
CA ALA A 165 -20.79 -2.53 -11.40
C ALA A 165 -19.88 -2.87 -12.59
N VAL A 166 -19.99 -4.09 -13.13
CA VAL A 166 -19.18 -4.61 -14.22
C VAL A 166 -20.13 -5.25 -15.24
N SER A 167 -20.17 -4.70 -16.45
CA SER A 167 -20.99 -5.28 -17.52
C SER A 167 -20.42 -6.63 -17.96
N LEU A 168 -21.25 -7.48 -18.60
CA LEU A 168 -20.78 -8.78 -19.11
C LEU A 168 -19.64 -8.62 -20.13
N SER A 169 -19.74 -7.66 -21.05
CA SER A 169 -18.66 -7.37 -22.01
C SER A 169 -17.37 -6.90 -21.32
N GLU A 170 -17.47 -6.08 -20.28
CA GLU A 170 -16.29 -5.69 -19.50
C GLU A 170 -15.67 -6.89 -18.78
N ARG A 171 -16.51 -7.74 -18.18
CA ARG A 171 -16.08 -8.98 -17.54
C ARG A 171 -15.35 -9.90 -18.52
N ASP A 172 -15.86 -10.07 -19.74
CA ASP A 172 -15.24 -10.92 -20.76
C ASP A 172 -13.85 -10.40 -21.15
N HIS A 173 -13.68 -9.10 -21.36
CA HIS A 173 -12.35 -8.53 -21.60
C HIS A 173 -11.38 -8.72 -20.43
N ILE A 174 -11.87 -8.68 -19.19
CA ILE A 174 -11.03 -8.98 -18.01
C ILE A 174 -10.63 -10.47 -18.02
N LEU A 175 -11.56 -11.38 -18.33
CA LEU A 175 -11.32 -12.83 -18.38
C LEU A 175 -10.23 -13.22 -19.39
N ASP A 176 -10.13 -12.48 -20.49
CA ASP A 176 -9.09 -12.68 -21.51
C ASP A 176 -7.69 -12.31 -21.02
N LEU A 177 -7.58 -11.41 -20.04
CA LEU A 177 -6.31 -10.95 -19.47
C LEU A 177 -5.82 -11.77 -18.27
N ILE A 178 -6.72 -12.52 -17.60
CA ILE A 178 -6.37 -13.34 -16.43
C ILE A 178 -5.21 -14.33 -16.69
N PRO A 179 -5.14 -15.04 -17.84
CA PRO A 179 -4.05 -15.98 -18.11
C PRO A 179 -2.67 -15.31 -18.07
N ASP A 180 -2.53 -14.17 -18.75
CA ASP A 180 -1.26 -13.43 -18.82
C ASP A 180 -0.82 -12.94 -17.44
N TRP A 181 -1.74 -12.40 -16.64
CA TRP A 181 -1.42 -11.99 -15.26
C TRP A 181 -1.08 -13.17 -14.35
N THR A 182 -1.68 -14.33 -14.59
CA THR A 182 -1.32 -15.57 -13.88
C THR A 182 0.10 -15.99 -14.22
N ASP A 183 0.49 -15.91 -15.50
CA ASP A 183 1.87 -16.15 -15.94
C ASP A 183 2.86 -15.12 -15.38
N GLU A 184 2.49 -13.84 -15.36
CA GLU A 184 3.32 -12.79 -14.75
C GLU A 184 3.55 -13.03 -13.25
N LEU A 185 2.52 -13.48 -12.52
CA LEU A 185 2.64 -13.81 -11.11
C LEU A 185 3.54 -15.03 -10.90
N LEU A 186 3.31 -16.13 -11.63
CA LEU A 186 4.09 -17.35 -11.50
C LEU A 186 5.57 -17.17 -11.88
N ASN A 187 5.85 -16.25 -12.82
CA ASN A 187 7.22 -15.91 -13.25
C ASN A 187 7.84 -14.73 -12.46
N SER A 188 7.17 -14.23 -11.42
CA SER A 188 7.71 -13.17 -10.56
C SER A 188 8.82 -13.70 -9.63
N SER A 189 9.52 -12.80 -8.94
CA SER A 189 10.51 -13.21 -7.93
C SER A 189 9.90 -13.61 -6.57
N PHE A 190 8.58 -13.59 -6.45
CA PHE A 190 7.89 -13.97 -5.23
C PHE A 190 7.95 -15.50 -5.04
N ASP A 191 8.02 -15.98 -3.81
CA ASP A 191 7.93 -17.43 -3.53
C ASP A 191 6.47 -17.90 -3.62
N ILE A 192 5.90 -17.85 -4.83
CA ILE A 192 4.46 -18.09 -5.07
C ILE A 192 4.05 -19.49 -4.63
N LYS A 193 4.92 -20.49 -4.82
CA LYS A 193 4.64 -21.86 -4.38
C LYS A 193 4.41 -21.89 -2.86
N ARG A 194 5.34 -21.35 -2.07
CA ARG A 194 5.21 -21.29 -0.62
C ARG A 194 4.02 -20.43 -0.16
N ILE A 195 3.78 -19.32 -0.83
CA ILE A 195 2.70 -18.39 -0.48
C ILE A 195 1.32 -19.01 -0.72
N LEU A 196 1.14 -19.75 -1.82
CA LEU A 196 -0.16 -20.30 -2.21
C LEU A 196 -0.38 -21.75 -1.78
N GLU A 197 0.65 -22.49 -1.38
CA GLU A 197 0.50 -23.87 -0.89
C GLU A 197 -0.54 -24.02 0.23
N PRO A 198 -0.62 -23.13 1.24
CA PRO A 198 -1.64 -23.19 2.30
C PRO A 198 -3.08 -22.87 1.82
N MET A 199 -3.24 -22.40 0.59
CA MET A 199 -4.55 -22.05 0.02
C MET A 199 -5.29 -23.34 -0.36
N ILE A 200 -6.13 -23.82 0.56
CA ILE A 200 -6.95 -25.04 0.40
C ILE A 200 -8.33 -24.80 -0.22
N ARG A 201 -8.79 -23.55 -0.21
CA ARG A 201 -10.07 -23.09 -0.79
C ARG A 201 -9.83 -21.85 -1.67
N PRO A 202 -10.67 -21.58 -2.69
CA PRO A 202 -10.52 -20.40 -3.52
C PRO A 202 -10.88 -19.12 -2.75
N LEU A 203 -10.32 -17.99 -3.18
CA LEU A 203 -10.71 -16.65 -2.74
C LEU A 203 -11.98 -16.22 -3.48
N LYS A 204 -12.95 -15.65 -2.76
CA LYS A 204 -14.17 -15.12 -3.38
C LYS A 204 -14.52 -13.73 -2.84
N PRO A 205 -14.61 -12.71 -3.70
CA PRO A 205 -15.06 -11.39 -3.28
C PRO A 205 -16.57 -11.39 -2.94
N ILE A 206 -16.93 -10.65 -1.89
CA ILE A 206 -18.31 -10.39 -1.46
C ILE A 206 -18.45 -8.89 -1.23
N TRP A 207 -19.56 -8.26 -1.60
CA TRP A 207 -19.69 -6.80 -1.54
C TRP A 207 -20.79 -6.36 -0.59
N ILE A 208 -20.43 -5.44 0.32
CA ILE A 208 -21.33 -4.89 1.33
C ILE A 208 -21.26 -3.37 1.31
N ASP A 209 -22.41 -2.72 1.36
CA ASP A 209 -22.56 -1.28 1.57
C ASP A 209 -23.75 -1.03 2.50
N PRO A 210 -23.97 0.21 2.98
CA PRO A 210 -25.06 0.51 3.91
C PRO A 210 -26.45 0.04 3.43
N SER A 211 -26.71 -0.03 2.12
CA SER A 211 -28.03 -0.40 1.59
C SER A 211 -28.30 -1.91 1.51
N ASN A 212 -27.29 -2.79 1.58
CA ASN A 212 -27.49 -4.25 1.47
C ASN A 212 -27.02 -5.06 2.68
N HIS A 213 -26.46 -4.42 3.72
CA HIS A 213 -25.85 -5.15 4.83
C HIS A 213 -26.79 -6.16 5.51
N SER A 214 -28.09 -5.88 5.60
CA SER A 214 -29.08 -6.79 6.20
C SER A 214 -29.43 -8.00 5.31
N GLN A 215 -29.06 -7.98 4.02
CA GLN A 215 -29.29 -9.06 3.07
C GLN A 215 -28.14 -10.07 3.03
N VAL A 216 -27.02 -9.74 3.66
CA VAL A 216 -25.83 -10.59 3.68
C VAL A 216 -26.00 -11.65 4.76
N SER A 217 -26.18 -12.91 4.34
CA SER A 217 -26.28 -14.03 5.27
C SER A 217 -24.91 -14.33 5.88
N LEU A 218 -24.79 -14.06 7.18
CA LEU A 218 -23.57 -14.33 7.97
C LEU A 218 -23.20 -15.82 7.92
N ASP A 219 -24.19 -16.71 8.02
CA ASP A 219 -23.97 -18.17 7.98
C ASP A 219 -23.29 -18.63 6.68
N ARG A 220 -23.64 -18.01 5.55
CA ARG A 220 -23.01 -18.29 4.23
C ARG A 220 -21.57 -17.81 4.16
N ILE A 221 -21.17 -16.86 4.98
CA ILE A 221 -19.80 -16.32 5.02
C ILE A 221 -18.94 -17.15 5.97
N THR A 222 -19.48 -17.55 7.13
CA THR A 222 -18.70 -18.24 8.16
C THR A 222 -18.48 -19.72 7.83
N HIS A 223 -19.37 -20.35 7.06
CA HIS A 223 -19.28 -21.78 6.69
C HIS A 223 -19.11 -21.99 5.17
N SER A 224 -18.44 -21.07 4.48
CA SER A 224 -18.25 -21.18 3.02
C SER A 224 -17.17 -22.17 2.61
N ASP A 225 -17.35 -22.79 1.45
CA ASP A 225 -16.29 -23.58 0.78
C ASP A 225 -15.21 -22.72 0.11
N PHE A 226 -15.21 -21.41 0.39
CA PHE A 226 -14.25 -20.41 -0.10
C PHE A 226 -13.76 -19.53 1.04
N TYR A 227 -12.65 -18.81 0.82
CA TYR A 227 -12.18 -17.72 1.67
C TYR A 227 -12.85 -16.40 1.24
N PRO A 228 -13.75 -15.82 2.04
CA PRO A 228 -14.41 -14.56 1.70
C PRO A 228 -13.44 -13.38 1.79
N VAL A 229 -13.42 -12.58 0.73
CA VAL A 229 -12.76 -11.26 0.69
C VAL A 229 -13.86 -10.21 0.63
N ILE A 230 -14.24 -9.68 1.80
CA ILE A 230 -15.45 -8.86 1.95
C ILE A 230 -15.10 -7.41 1.65
N CYS A 231 -15.49 -6.95 0.46
CA CYS A 231 -15.36 -5.61 -0.04
C CYS A 231 -16.46 -4.69 0.55
N VAL A 232 -16.12 -3.91 1.57
CA VAL A 232 -17.01 -2.94 2.20
C VAL A 232 -16.81 -1.56 1.60
N SER A 233 -17.85 -1.02 0.97
CA SER A 233 -17.91 0.41 0.66
C SER A 233 -18.52 1.13 1.86
N ALA A 234 -17.73 1.90 2.58
CA ALA A 234 -18.13 2.49 3.86
C ALA A 234 -19.30 3.46 3.71
N SER A 235 -19.26 4.31 2.69
CA SER A 235 -20.20 5.42 2.53
C SER A 235 -21.47 5.04 1.77
N GLU A 236 -22.61 5.49 2.28
CA GLU A 236 -23.91 5.33 1.63
C GLU A 236 -23.98 6.08 0.27
N LEU A 237 -24.53 5.42 -0.75
CA LEU A 237 -24.77 6.03 -2.05
C LEU A 237 -25.88 7.08 -1.94
N LYS A 238 -25.54 8.35 -2.21
CA LYS A 238 -26.55 9.41 -2.32
C LYS A 238 -27.43 9.18 -3.55
N SER A 239 -28.56 8.51 -3.38
CA SER A 239 -29.66 8.63 -4.34
C SER A 239 -30.21 10.06 -4.26
N ALA A 240 -30.47 10.69 -5.40
CA ALA A 240 -30.74 12.12 -5.58
C ALA A 240 -32.05 12.68 -4.93
N LYS A 241 -32.53 12.13 -3.80
CA LYS A 241 -33.78 12.54 -3.14
C LYS A 241 -33.79 12.54 -1.60
N ARG A 242 -32.64 12.35 -0.94
CA ARG A 242 -32.54 12.54 0.52
C ARG A 242 -31.73 13.78 0.82
N SER A 243 -32.44 14.87 1.14
CA SER A 243 -31.85 15.98 1.90
C SER A 243 -31.71 15.52 3.35
N ASP A 244 -30.82 14.57 3.60
CA ASP A 244 -30.51 14.12 4.95
C ASP A 244 -29.54 15.13 5.55
N LYS A 245 -30.09 16.32 5.87
CA LYS A 245 -29.54 17.13 6.95
C LYS A 245 -29.68 16.27 8.20
N ILE A 246 -28.61 15.60 8.57
CA ILE A 246 -28.45 15.19 9.97
C ILE A 246 -28.43 16.52 10.73
N SER A 247 -29.16 16.61 11.85
CA SER A 247 -29.52 17.88 12.50
C SER A 247 -28.33 18.82 12.80
N THR A 248 -27.10 18.31 12.75
CA THR A 248 -25.85 19.02 13.01
C THR A 248 -24.90 19.17 11.81
N PHE A 249 -25.00 18.35 10.75
CA PHE A 249 -24.09 18.40 9.60
C PHE A 249 -24.71 17.90 8.28
N ASP A 250 -24.16 18.35 7.16
CA ASP A 250 -24.55 17.87 5.84
C ASP A 250 -23.72 16.62 5.48
N TYR A 251 -24.33 15.44 5.45
CA TYR A 251 -23.59 14.21 5.12
C TYR A 251 -22.97 14.28 3.72
N ILE A 252 -21.73 13.85 3.55
CA ILE A 252 -20.98 13.81 2.30
C ILE A 252 -20.43 12.39 2.09
N GLN A 253 -21.00 11.68 1.11
CA GLN A 253 -20.55 10.36 0.68
C GLN A 253 -19.06 10.39 0.34
N GLY A 254 -18.32 9.38 0.80
CA GLY A 254 -16.93 9.13 0.43
C GLY A 254 -15.95 10.17 1.00
N SER A 255 -16.23 10.69 2.19
CA SER A 255 -15.46 11.81 2.74
C SER A 255 -13.97 11.51 2.95
N GLY A 256 -13.57 10.26 3.21
CA GLY A 256 -12.17 9.84 3.29
C GLY A 256 -11.43 9.77 1.94
N ASP A 257 -12.14 9.76 0.81
CA ASP A 257 -11.54 9.76 -0.54
C ASP A 257 -10.96 11.14 -0.89
N ASP A 258 -9.93 11.24 -1.73
CA ASP A 258 -9.28 12.52 -2.14
C ASP A 258 -9.14 13.56 -1.00
N HIS A 259 -8.63 13.13 0.17
CA HIS A 259 -8.58 13.96 1.37
C HIS A 259 -7.67 15.18 1.26
N GLU A 260 -6.69 15.14 0.36
CA GLU A 260 -5.74 16.22 0.11
C GLU A 260 -6.45 17.51 -0.37
N ALA A 261 -7.67 17.40 -0.88
CA ALA A 261 -8.45 18.54 -1.38
C ALA A 261 -9.22 19.32 -0.29
N TRP A 262 -9.35 18.80 0.93
CA TRP A 262 -10.19 19.40 1.99
C TRP A 262 -9.63 19.31 3.41
N SER A 263 -8.70 18.40 3.67
CA SER A 263 -8.25 18.04 5.03
C SER A 263 -7.32 19.05 5.69
N LEU A 264 -6.86 20.08 4.97
CA LEU A 264 -5.91 21.09 5.48
C LEU A 264 -4.62 20.47 6.06
N GLY A 265 -4.20 19.31 5.53
CA GLY A 265 -3.00 18.59 5.97
C GLY A 265 -3.27 17.50 7.02
N LEU A 266 -4.50 17.41 7.54
CA LEU A 266 -4.92 16.31 8.41
C LEU A 266 -4.91 14.98 7.64
N ASN A 267 -4.35 13.94 8.23
CA ASN A 267 -4.42 12.58 7.70
C ASN A 267 -5.23 11.66 8.64
N ALA A 268 -5.52 10.44 8.20
CA ALA A 268 -6.33 9.50 8.95
C ALA A 268 -5.74 9.16 10.34
N GLU A 269 -4.42 9.02 10.47
CA GLU A 269 -3.76 8.72 11.74
C GLU A 269 -3.94 9.87 12.75
N MET A 270 -3.73 11.11 12.29
CA MET A 270 -3.99 12.32 13.09
C MET A 270 -5.46 12.43 13.48
N PHE A 271 -6.39 12.06 12.57
CA PHE A 271 -7.81 12.02 12.88
C PHE A 271 -8.12 11.03 13.99
N TRP A 272 -7.66 9.78 13.89
CA TRP A 272 -7.90 8.76 14.92
C TRP A 272 -7.32 9.16 16.29
N TYR A 273 -6.12 9.74 16.31
CA TYR A 273 -5.48 10.19 17.55
C TYR A 273 -6.20 11.37 18.21
N ASN A 274 -6.73 12.30 17.40
CA ASN A 274 -7.39 13.52 17.89
C ASN A 274 -8.92 13.47 17.68
N ARG A 275 -9.49 12.26 17.57
CA ARG A 275 -10.87 12.04 17.10
C ARG A 275 -11.88 12.80 17.94
N GLU A 276 -11.80 12.67 19.26
CA GLU A 276 -12.69 13.36 20.19
C GLU A 276 -12.59 14.88 20.03
N THR A 277 -11.38 15.44 20.10
CA THR A 277 -11.14 16.88 19.96
C THR A 277 -11.68 17.44 18.64
N LEU A 278 -11.46 16.72 17.53
CA LEU A 278 -11.92 17.12 16.19
C LEU A 278 -13.44 17.07 16.06
N LEU A 279 -14.11 16.07 16.65
CA LEU A 279 -15.56 15.90 16.55
C LEU A 279 -16.33 16.79 17.53
N THR A 280 -15.72 17.19 18.64
CA THR A 280 -16.33 18.14 19.59
C THR A 280 -16.19 19.61 19.18
N ALA A 281 -15.24 19.92 18.29
CA ALA A 281 -15.00 21.29 17.84
C ALA A 281 -16.20 21.84 17.06
N THR A 282 -16.56 23.09 17.33
CA THR A 282 -17.60 23.77 16.54
C THR A 282 -17.12 24.02 15.10
N ARG A 283 -18.05 24.28 14.17
CA ARG A 283 -17.72 24.56 12.77
C ARG A 283 -16.72 25.73 12.63
N ASP A 284 -16.84 26.76 13.46
CA ASP A 284 -15.99 27.95 13.43
C ASP A 284 -14.59 27.68 14.01
N GLU A 285 -14.49 26.83 15.03
CA GLU A 285 -13.22 26.51 15.72
C GLU A 285 -12.41 25.42 15.01
N LEU A 286 -13.08 24.49 14.31
CA LEU A 286 -12.47 23.27 13.77
C LEU A 286 -11.23 23.55 12.90
N ARG A 287 -11.27 24.64 12.13
CA ARG A 287 -10.13 25.03 11.29
C ARG A 287 -8.88 25.34 12.12
N SER A 288 -9.06 26.08 13.23
CA SER A 288 -7.96 26.41 14.14
C SER A 288 -7.43 25.15 14.82
N VAL A 289 -8.32 24.25 15.24
CA VAL A 289 -7.95 22.96 15.84
C VAL A 289 -7.11 22.12 14.88
N VAL A 290 -7.54 21.98 13.62
CA VAL A 290 -6.78 21.23 12.60
C VAL A 290 -5.43 21.86 12.34
N GLN A 291 -5.34 23.19 12.27
CA GLN A 291 -4.05 23.88 12.12
C GLN A 291 -3.11 23.62 13.30
N GLN A 292 -3.61 23.57 14.53
CA GLN A 292 -2.82 23.24 15.72
C GLN A 292 -2.32 21.79 15.72
N ILE A 293 -3.15 20.85 15.26
CA ILE A 293 -2.79 19.41 15.15
C ILE A 293 -1.74 19.19 14.05
N VAL A 294 -1.88 19.87 12.91
CA VAL A 294 -0.99 19.72 11.75
C VAL A 294 0.31 20.51 11.93
N ALA A 295 0.31 21.55 12.77
CA ALA A 295 1.49 22.36 13.03
C ALA A 295 2.65 21.51 13.57
N PRO A 296 3.89 21.74 13.09
CA PRO A 296 5.06 21.06 13.63
C PRO A 296 5.38 21.59 15.04
N ASN A 297 4.71 21.05 16.07
CA ASN A 297 4.96 21.45 17.45
C ASN A 297 6.38 21.05 17.88
N SER A 298 7.20 22.03 18.24
CA SER A 298 8.58 21.84 18.72
C SER A 298 8.67 21.31 20.16
N ASN A 299 7.55 21.30 20.90
CA ASN A 299 7.48 20.94 22.32
C ASN A 299 6.38 19.91 22.66
N SER A 300 5.72 19.34 21.66
CA SER A 300 4.69 18.32 21.82
C SER A 300 5.07 17.08 21.03
N THR A 301 6.20 16.47 21.38
CA THR A 301 6.45 15.06 21.10
C THR A 301 5.49 14.24 21.97
N GLN A 302 4.17 14.39 21.77
CA GLN A 302 3.28 13.30 22.11
C GLN A 302 3.74 12.16 21.22
N GLN A 303 4.39 11.20 21.85
CA GLN A 303 5.00 10.03 21.25
C GLN A 303 3.99 9.39 20.29
N PHE A 304 4.04 9.76 19.01
CA PHE A 304 3.90 8.76 17.99
C PHE A 304 5.05 7.81 18.29
N ILE A 305 4.78 6.75 19.04
CA ILE A 305 5.68 5.60 19.10
C ILE A 305 5.69 5.11 17.66
N SER A 306 6.56 5.68 16.82
CA SER A 306 6.81 5.12 15.51
C SER A 306 7.55 3.83 15.80
N ASP A 307 6.82 2.73 15.77
CA ASP A 307 7.42 1.40 15.81
C ASP A 307 8.55 1.39 14.79
N VAL A 308 9.80 1.35 15.23
CA VAL A 308 10.96 1.34 14.34
C VAL A 308 10.83 0.13 13.43
N ARG A 309 10.60 0.37 12.13
CA ARG A 309 10.31 -0.71 11.18
C ARG A 309 11.59 -1.09 10.45
N SER A 310 12.21 -2.18 10.88
CA SER A 310 13.37 -2.76 10.21
C SER A 310 12.96 -3.85 9.21
N TYR A 311 13.50 -3.79 8.00
CA TYR A 311 13.24 -4.73 6.91
C TYR A 311 14.57 -5.29 6.38
N ARG A 312 14.80 -6.59 6.58
CA ARG A 312 15.95 -7.30 5.99
C ARG A 312 15.56 -7.86 4.64
N VAL A 313 16.30 -7.49 3.60
CA VAL A 313 15.99 -7.93 2.24
C VAL A 313 16.68 -9.25 1.94
N ARG A 314 15.90 -10.33 1.91
CA ARG A 314 16.35 -11.71 1.68
C ARG A 314 17.55 -12.05 2.57
N LYS A 315 18.41 -12.97 2.11
CA LYS A 315 19.68 -13.33 2.75
C LYS A 315 20.85 -12.52 2.16
N THR A 316 20.66 -11.22 1.95
CA THR A 316 21.67 -10.35 1.28
C THR A 316 22.54 -9.55 2.25
N GLY A 317 22.11 -9.39 3.51
CA GLY A 317 22.78 -8.47 4.46
C GLY A 317 22.36 -7.01 4.32
N LEU A 318 21.45 -6.67 3.40
CA LEU A 318 20.83 -5.35 3.32
C LEU A 318 19.67 -5.24 4.31
N GLU A 319 19.72 -4.24 5.19
CA GLU A 319 18.67 -3.89 6.15
C GLU A 319 18.22 -2.44 5.92
N ILE A 320 16.91 -2.21 5.82
CA ILE A 320 16.33 -0.87 5.66
C ILE A 320 15.41 -0.59 6.84
N VAL A 321 15.70 0.49 7.56
CA VAL A 321 14.97 0.93 8.74
C VAL A 321 14.19 2.20 8.40
N LEU A 322 12.86 2.10 8.43
CA LEU A 322 11.96 3.24 8.30
C LEU A 322 11.60 3.77 9.70
N GLU A 323 11.44 5.10 9.81
CA GLU A 323 11.03 5.78 11.04
C GLU A 323 12.00 5.52 12.22
N GLY A 324 13.31 5.56 11.94
CA GLY A 324 14.35 5.32 12.93
C GLY A 324 14.82 6.59 13.64
N ILE A 325 14.74 6.56 14.98
CA ILE A 325 15.52 7.34 15.95
C ILE A 325 15.54 8.86 15.71
N GLU A 326 14.85 9.62 16.58
CA GLU A 326 14.92 11.10 16.65
C GLU A 326 16.34 11.62 16.90
N ASN A 327 17.18 10.85 17.60
CA ASN A 327 18.51 11.26 18.01
C ASN A 327 19.59 10.25 17.61
N TYR A 328 20.21 10.54 16.46
CA TYR A 328 21.40 9.88 15.94
C TYR A 328 22.51 9.65 16.99
N SER A 329 22.62 10.52 18.00
CA SER A 329 23.64 10.47 19.06
C SER A 329 23.69 9.16 19.86
N ASN A 330 22.62 8.35 19.84
CA ASN A 330 22.57 7.06 20.53
C ASN A 330 23.05 5.87 19.68
N LEU A 331 23.18 6.01 18.34
CA LEU A 331 23.67 4.94 17.46
C LEU A 331 25.19 4.74 17.56
N SER A 332 25.93 5.80 17.91
CA SER A 332 27.40 5.78 17.98
C SER A 332 27.96 5.21 19.29
N SER A 333 27.14 5.05 20.32
CA SER A 333 27.62 4.82 21.70
C SER A 333 27.48 3.39 22.22
N ASN A 334 26.72 2.49 21.57
CA ASN A 334 26.41 1.18 22.16
C ASN A 334 26.42 -0.05 21.22
N GLU A 335 26.70 0.07 19.93
CA GLU A 335 26.77 -1.11 19.04
C GLU A 335 28.16 -1.26 18.41
N ASN A 336 28.76 -2.44 18.54
CA ASN A 336 29.80 -2.93 17.62
C ASN A 336 29.17 -3.03 16.23
N LEU A 337 29.04 -1.89 15.54
CA LEU A 337 28.52 -1.83 14.19
C LEU A 337 29.45 -2.68 13.32
N MET A 338 28.95 -3.78 12.75
CA MET A 338 29.62 -4.48 11.66
C MET A 338 29.13 -3.89 10.33
N GLY A 339 30.01 -3.76 9.34
CA GLY A 339 29.65 -3.27 8.01
C GLY A 339 29.49 -1.75 7.89
N LEU A 340 28.47 -1.30 7.15
CA LEU A 340 28.21 0.12 6.79
C LEU A 340 26.81 0.55 7.19
N THR A 341 26.71 1.69 7.87
CA THR A 341 25.42 2.36 8.14
C THR A 341 25.31 3.66 7.35
N VAL A 342 24.20 3.84 6.63
CA VAL A 342 23.85 5.07 5.91
C VAL A 342 22.61 5.67 6.56
N PHE A 343 22.76 6.85 7.16
CA PHE A 343 21.69 7.59 7.80
C PHE A 343 21.28 8.79 6.92
N ILE A 344 19.98 8.94 6.69
CA ILE A 344 19.41 9.98 5.81
C ILE A 344 18.40 10.80 6.59
N ALA A 345 18.72 12.08 6.84
CA ALA A 345 17.81 13.04 7.45
C ALA A 345 17.38 14.08 6.41
N SER A 346 16.16 13.94 5.87
CA SER A 346 15.71 14.81 4.77
C SER A 346 15.38 16.24 5.23
N LYS A 347 14.84 16.43 6.44
CA LYS A 347 14.58 17.77 7.01
C LYS A 347 15.86 18.52 7.35
N GLU A 348 16.82 17.83 7.95
CA GLU A 348 18.14 18.37 8.33
C GLU A 348 19.10 18.40 7.14
N LYS A 349 18.67 17.86 6.00
CA LYS A 349 19.33 17.85 4.69
C LYS A 349 20.76 17.32 4.78
N PHE A 350 20.97 16.18 5.43
CA PHE A 350 22.26 15.52 5.38
C PHE A 350 22.14 14.01 5.20
N VAL A 351 23.18 13.46 4.58
CA VAL A 351 23.41 12.02 4.51
C VAL A 351 24.73 11.74 5.23
N LYS A 352 24.71 10.75 6.10
CA LYS A 352 25.88 10.37 6.90
C LYS A 352 26.17 8.90 6.68
N MET A 353 27.40 8.59 6.25
CA MET A 353 27.89 7.22 6.13
C MET A 353 28.87 6.92 7.26
N ILE A 354 28.71 5.76 7.91
CA ILE A 354 29.55 5.30 9.01
C ILE A 354 30.03 3.89 8.68
N SER A 355 31.35 3.75 8.52
CA SER A 355 32.01 2.46 8.30
C SER A 355 32.63 1.96 9.60
N SER A 356 32.40 0.67 9.90
CA SER A 356 33.00 -0.03 11.04
C SER A 356 34.54 -0.13 10.98
N LYS A 357 35.10 -0.28 9.77
CA LYS A 357 36.54 -0.48 9.56
C LYS A 357 37.35 0.80 9.61
N ASP A 358 36.74 1.92 9.21
CA ASP A 358 37.48 3.17 8.99
C ASP A 358 37.15 4.24 10.03
N GLN A 359 36.08 4.06 10.84
CA GLN A 359 35.42 5.13 11.63
C GLN A 359 35.24 6.44 10.83
N THR A 360 35.30 6.37 9.50
CA THR A 360 35.20 7.55 8.65
C THR A 360 33.75 7.94 8.56
N THR A 361 33.52 9.16 9.01
CA THR A 361 32.20 9.75 8.98
C THR A 361 32.15 10.63 7.73
N VAL A 362 31.66 10.09 6.62
CA VAL A 362 31.44 10.93 5.44
C VAL A 362 30.12 11.65 5.65
N GLN A 363 30.20 12.91 6.08
CA GLN A 363 29.04 13.81 6.13
C GLN A 363 28.90 14.46 4.76
N LEU A 364 27.96 13.95 3.97
CA LEU A 364 27.48 14.66 2.80
C LEU A 364 26.48 15.70 3.32
N ILE A 365 26.94 16.94 3.52
CA ILE A 365 26.05 18.07 3.79
C ILE A 365 25.24 18.27 2.51
N GLY A 366 23.98 17.90 2.56
CA GLY A 366 23.05 18.14 1.47
C GLY A 366 22.66 19.60 1.48
N ASP A 367 23.14 20.35 0.50
CA ASP A 367 22.34 21.48 0.05
C ASP A 367 21.02 20.95 -0.56
N GLN A 368 20.06 21.82 -0.89
CA GLN A 368 18.76 21.44 -1.48
C GLN A 368 18.85 20.45 -2.68
N THR A 369 20.05 20.27 -3.23
CA THR A 369 20.44 19.42 -4.36
C THR A 369 20.52 17.92 -4.07
N VAL A 370 20.79 17.42 -2.85
CA VAL A 370 20.94 15.96 -2.60
C VAL A 370 19.61 15.19 -2.71
N LEU A 371 18.49 15.83 -2.39
CA LEU A 371 17.16 15.26 -2.62
C LEU A 371 16.58 15.65 -4.00
N LYS A 372 16.94 16.83 -4.53
CA LYS A 372 16.54 17.26 -5.88
C LYS A 372 17.29 16.50 -6.99
N ASN A 373 18.53 16.05 -6.78
CA ASN A 373 19.37 15.36 -7.76
C ASN A 373 19.76 13.94 -7.30
N LEU A 374 18.78 13.04 -7.33
CA LEU A 374 18.91 11.62 -6.99
C LEU A 374 20.14 10.95 -7.62
N SER A 375 20.46 11.22 -8.89
CA SER A 375 21.59 10.58 -9.57
C SER A 375 22.93 10.91 -8.92
N ALA A 376 23.15 12.17 -8.54
CA ALA A 376 24.38 12.58 -7.86
C ALA A 376 24.53 11.88 -6.50
N SER A 377 23.44 11.83 -5.74
CA SER A 377 23.39 11.16 -4.43
C SER A 377 23.64 9.66 -4.54
N LEU A 378 23.05 9.00 -5.53
CA LEU A 378 23.31 7.59 -5.80
C LEU A 378 24.78 7.34 -6.16
N SER A 379 25.40 8.18 -6.99
CA SER A 379 26.82 8.03 -7.37
C SER A 379 27.78 8.21 -6.20
N GLN A 380 27.42 8.99 -5.18
CA GLN A 380 28.25 9.16 -3.99
C GLN A 380 28.10 8.01 -2.99
N ILE A 381 26.89 7.44 -2.86
CA ILE A 381 26.56 6.49 -1.78
C ILE A 381 26.68 5.03 -2.25
N VAL A 382 26.13 4.70 -3.43
CA VAL A 382 26.00 3.31 -3.91
C VAL A 382 27.36 2.59 -4.01
N PRO A 383 28.46 3.19 -4.49
CA PRO A 383 29.76 2.48 -4.57
C PRO A 383 30.24 1.92 -3.22
N SER A 384 30.07 2.68 -2.14
CA SER A 384 30.44 2.24 -0.78
C SER A 384 29.55 1.09 -0.32
N CYS A 385 28.24 1.18 -0.55
CA CYS A 385 27.29 0.10 -0.25
C CYS A 385 27.62 -1.18 -1.04
N VAL A 386 27.91 -1.06 -2.34
CA VAL A 386 28.26 -2.19 -3.21
C VAL A 386 29.54 -2.87 -2.75
N ARG A 387 30.57 -2.10 -2.38
CA ARG A 387 31.82 -2.64 -1.86
C ARG A 387 31.62 -3.44 -0.58
N VAL A 388 30.89 -2.89 0.39
CA VAL A 388 30.67 -3.52 1.70
C VAL A 388 29.77 -4.76 1.55
N LEU A 389 28.63 -4.62 0.87
CA LEU A 389 27.70 -5.73 0.68
C LEU A 389 28.30 -6.86 -0.17
N GLY A 390 29.12 -6.52 -1.17
CA GLY A 390 29.87 -7.51 -1.97
C GLY A 390 30.92 -8.29 -1.20
N GLN A 391 31.40 -7.76 -0.06
CA GLN A 391 32.25 -8.49 0.90
C GLN A 391 31.44 -9.33 1.89
N MET A 392 30.12 -9.48 1.67
CA MET A 392 29.18 -10.14 2.58
C MET A 392 29.08 -9.47 3.96
N GLU A 393 29.41 -8.18 4.04
CA GLU A 393 29.23 -7.38 5.24
C GLU A 393 27.88 -6.65 5.21
N PRO A 394 27.21 -6.47 6.35
CA PRO A 394 25.87 -5.89 6.37
C PRO A 394 25.89 -4.41 5.99
N VAL A 395 24.84 -4.00 5.27
CA VAL A 395 24.58 -2.59 4.94
C VAL A 395 23.24 -2.21 5.54
N ARG A 396 23.24 -1.23 6.45
CA ARG A 396 22.04 -0.71 7.11
C ARG A 396 21.70 0.68 6.58
N LEU A 397 20.51 0.86 6.02
CA LEU A 397 20.00 2.14 5.52
C LEU A 397 18.90 2.65 6.46
N ILE A 398 19.06 3.82 7.06
CA ILE A 398 18.17 4.34 8.11
C ILE A 398 17.58 5.69 7.69
N ALA A 399 16.25 5.83 7.77
CA ALA A 399 15.56 7.12 7.69
C ALA A 399 15.64 7.82 9.05
N GLY A 400 16.06 9.08 9.08
CA GLY A 400 15.90 9.96 10.24
C GLY A 400 14.43 10.30 10.49
N ALA A 401 14.13 10.79 11.69
CA ALA A 401 12.79 11.14 12.15
C ALA A 401 12.17 12.32 11.36
N SER A 402 11.74 12.05 10.14
CA SER A 402 10.82 12.91 9.40
C SER A 402 9.80 12.04 8.67
N HIS A 403 8.51 12.30 8.91
CA HIS A 403 7.38 11.69 8.20
C HIS A 403 7.31 12.10 6.71
N ASP A 404 8.43 12.51 6.08
CA ASP A 404 8.45 12.86 4.68
C ASP A 404 8.78 11.65 3.80
N GLY A 405 7.91 11.35 2.83
CA GLY A 405 8.10 10.23 1.91
C GLY A 405 9.42 10.26 1.11
N GLY A 406 10.11 11.41 1.08
CA GLY A 406 11.40 11.59 0.41
C GLY A 406 12.53 10.73 0.99
N SER A 407 12.60 10.58 2.32
CA SER A 407 13.62 9.76 2.99
C SER A 407 13.48 8.28 2.61
N LYS A 408 12.26 7.75 2.70
CA LYS A 408 11.93 6.39 2.28
C LYS A 408 12.29 6.14 0.81
N ASP A 409 11.87 7.03 -0.09
CA ASP A 409 12.10 6.88 -1.52
C ASP A 409 13.60 6.80 -1.86
N LEU A 410 14.45 7.59 -1.17
CA LEU A 410 15.90 7.56 -1.35
C LEU A 410 16.53 6.28 -0.81
N LEU A 411 16.13 5.81 0.37
CA LEU A 411 16.62 4.54 0.95
C LEU A 411 16.30 3.36 0.03
N VAL A 412 15.07 3.33 -0.50
CA VAL A 412 14.66 2.28 -1.45
C VAL A 412 15.47 2.37 -2.73
N ALA A 413 15.76 3.58 -3.24
CA ALA A 413 16.60 3.76 -4.41
C ALA A 413 18.05 3.27 -4.20
N ILE A 414 18.66 3.59 -3.06
CA ILE A 414 20.03 3.14 -2.70
C ILE A 414 20.05 1.62 -2.56
N GLY A 415 19.11 1.05 -1.81
CA GLY A 415 18.99 -0.39 -1.62
C GLY A 415 18.81 -1.13 -2.95
N LEU A 416 17.91 -0.65 -3.81
CA LEU A 416 17.65 -1.23 -5.12
C LEU A 416 18.90 -1.22 -6.01
N CYS A 417 19.60 -0.08 -6.11
CA CYS A 417 20.84 0.01 -6.90
C CYS A 417 21.91 -0.94 -6.35
N THR A 418 22.08 -0.99 -5.03
CA THR A 418 23.06 -1.86 -4.37
C THR A 418 22.78 -3.34 -4.66
N LEU A 419 21.53 -3.78 -4.50
CA LEU A 419 21.13 -5.17 -4.77
C LEU A 419 21.37 -5.57 -6.23
N ILE A 420 21.08 -4.68 -7.19
CA ILE A 420 21.28 -4.97 -8.62
C ILE A 420 22.76 -5.17 -8.95
N MET A 421 23.62 -4.35 -8.35
CA MET A 421 25.07 -4.41 -8.56
C MET A 421 25.72 -5.63 -7.90
N VAL A 422 25.18 -6.10 -6.77
CA VAL A 422 25.80 -7.17 -5.96
C VAL A 422 25.18 -8.55 -6.23
N TYR A 423 23.88 -8.65 -6.53
CA TYR A 423 23.19 -9.94 -6.61
C TYR A 423 22.61 -10.27 -7.99
N HIS A 424 22.72 -11.54 -8.38
CA HIS A 424 21.96 -12.13 -9.48
C HIS A 424 20.48 -12.32 -9.11
N ASN A 425 19.59 -12.51 -10.09
CA ASN A 425 18.15 -12.74 -9.85
C ASN A 425 17.86 -14.03 -9.07
N ASN A 426 18.81 -14.97 -9.00
CA ASN A 426 18.71 -16.20 -8.21
C ASN A 426 19.19 -16.04 -6.76
N GLY A 427 19.59 -14.84 -6.34
CA GLY A 427 20.09 -14.58 -4.97
C GLY A 427 21.57 -14.84 -4.75
N LEU A 428 22.32 -15.29 -5.77
CA LEU A 428 23.77 -15.46 -5.67
C LEU A 428 24.50 -14.12 -5.78
N CYS A 429 25.54 -13.94 -4.98
CA CYS A 429 26.42 -12.76 -5.08
C CYS A 429 27.23 -12.84 -6.38
N ARG A 430 27.36 -11.69 -7.05
CA ARG A 430 28.17 -11.49 -8.24
C ARG A 430 29.64 -11.37 -7.84
N SER A 431 30.54 -11.85 -8.69
CA SER A 431 31.98 -11.58 -8.57
C SER A 431 32.36 -10.16 -9.03
N SER A 432 31.55 -9.57 -9.92
CA SER A 432 31.72 -8.21 -10.42
C SER A 432 30.36 -7.56 -10.76
N PRO A 433 30.26 -6.21 -10.78
CA PRO A 433 29.06 -5.53 -11.21
C PRO A 433 28.59 -5.96 -12.61
N PRO A 434 27.27 -5.93 -12.90
CA PRO A 434 26.72 -6.37 -14.18
C PRO A 434 27.22 -5.52 -15.36
N SER A 435 27.44 -6.16 -16.50
CA SER A 435 27.89 -5.48 -17.72
C SER A 435 26.80 -4.65 -18.39
N CYS A 436 25.54 -5.09 -18.26
CA CYS A 436 24.31 -4.43 -18.70
C CYS A 436 23.23 -4.66 -17.62
N ILE A 437 22.29 -3.72 -17.50
CA ILE A 437 21.18 -3.79 -16.54
C ILE A 437 19.88 -3.65 -17.32
N ASP A 438 19.06 -4.69 -17.28
CA ASP A 438 17.78 -4.70 -17.96
C ASP A 438 16.65 -4.23 -17.03
N LYS A 439 15.55 -3.76 -17.63
CA LYS A 439 14.34 -3.38 -16.86
C LYS A 439 13.79 -4.54 -16.03
N SER A 440 14.00 -5.79 -16.47
CA SER A 440 13.62 -7.00 -15.75
C SER A 440 14.41 -7.15 -14.45
N ASP A 441 15.72 -6.87 -14.43
CA ASP A 441 16.55 -6.92 -13.23
C ASP A 441 16.05 -5.93 -12.17
N ILE A 442 15.74 -4.70 -12.60
CA ILE A 442 15.23 -3.65 -11.71
C ILE A 442 13.88 -4.07 -11.13
N ARG A 443 12.99 -4.63 -11.96
CA ARG A 443 11.68 -5.12 -11.54
C ARG A 443 11.78 -6.25 -10.51
N LEU A 444 12.61 -7.27 -10.76
CA LEU A 444 12.75 -8.44 -9.88
C LEU A 444 13.39 -8.05 -8.53
N LYS A 445 14.41 -7.18 -8.53
CA LYS A 445 15.05 -6.73 -7.27
C LYS A 445 14.13 -5.85 -6.45
N LEU A 446 13.30 -5.03 -7.10
CA LEU A 446 12.26 -4.28 -6.39
C LEU A 446 11.21 -5.22 -5.78
N GLN A 447 10.85 -6.32 -6.44
CA GLN A 447 9.91 -7.31 -5.88
C GLN A 447 10.46 -7.96 -4.61
N TRP A 448 11.78 -8.23 -4.50
CA TRP A 448 12.39 -8.70 -3.24
C TRP A 448 12.12 -7.74 -2.07
N MET A 449 12.39 -6.45 -2.28
CA MET A 449 12.17 -5.42 -1.26
C MET A 449 10.69 -5.30 -0.88
N ILE A 450 9.79 -5.38 -1.87
CA ILE A 450 8.34 -5.31 -1.66
C ILE A 450 7.85 -6.52 -0.85
N GLU A 451 8.32 -7.72 -1.15
CA GLU A 451 7.91 -8.93 -0.44
C GLU A 451 8.34 -8.89 1.02
N ASP A 452 9.63 -8.64 1.28
CA ASP A 452 10.19 -8.70 2.64
C ASP A 452 9.72 -7.52 3.53
N SER A 453 9.03 -6.55 2.94
CA SER A 453 8.48 -5.40 3.66
C SER A 453 6.96 -5.30 3.64
N ASN A 454 6.25 -6.32 3.16
CA ASN A 454 4.79 -6.28 3.00
C ASN A 454 4.31 -5.03 2.24
N GLY A 455 5.05 -4.67 1.19
CA GLY A 455 4.77 -3.52 0.32
C GLY A 455 5.23 -2.16 0.85
N LYS A 456 5.85 -2.09 2.05
CA LYS A 456 6.29 -0.81 2.64
C LYS A 456 7.51 -0.22 1.93
N LEU A 457 8.41 -1.04 1.39
CA LEU A 457 9.55 -0.63 0.55
C LEU A 457 9.17 -0.58 -0.93
N ASN A 458 8.26 0.33 -1.27
CA ASN A 458 7.80 0.56 -2.64
C ASN A 458 7.92 2.04 -2.99
N PRO A 459 8.81 2.43 -3.94
CA PRO A 459 9.11 3.83 -4.18
C PRO A 459 8.06 4.47 -5.09
N SER A 460 7.98 5.80 -5.12
CA SER A 460 7.14 6.49 -6.09
C SER A 460 7.50 6.17 -7.56
N ARG A 461 6.55 6.30 -8.49
CA ARG A 461 6.82 6.09 -9.94
C ARG A 461 7.87 7.07 -10.49
N SER A 462 7.88 8.29 -9.99
CA SER A 462 8.86 9.32 -10.34
C SER A 462 10.27 8.90 -9.93
N ILE A 463 10.45 8.39 -8.72
CA ILE A 463 11.75 7.89 -8.24
C ILE A 463 12.19 6.67 -9.03
N LEU A 464 11.30 5.70 -9.26
CA LEU A 464 11.65 4.53 -10.06
C LEU A 464 12.09 4.91 -11.49
N LYS A 465 11.46 5.91 -12.13
CA LYS A 465 11.88 6.41 -13.44
C LYS A 465 13.31 6.98 -13.40
N ARG A 466 13.65 7.71 -12.33
CA ARG A 466 14.98 8.28 -12.15
C ARG A 466 16.03 7.20 -11.86
N VAL A 467 15.71 6.20 -11.05
CA VAL A 467 16.58 5.03 -10.79
C VAL A 467 16.82 4.24 -12.08
N ASN A 468 15.78 4.01 -12.90
CA ASN A 468 15.95 3.38 -14.21
C ASN A 468 16.93 4.16 -15.09
N ASN A 469 16.75 5.49 -15.21
CA ASN A 469 17.65 6.33 -16.01
C ASN A 469 19.08 6.31 -15.48
N TYR A 470 19.26 6.26 -14.16
CA TYR A 470 20.55 6.17 -13.52
C TYR A 470 21.27 4.84 -13.84
N LEU A 471 20.60 3.71 -13.58
CA LEU A 471 21.17 2.38 -13.77
C LEU A 471 21.48 2.06 -15.24
N ILE A 472 20.61 2.47 -16.15
CA ILE A 472 20.82 2.26 -17.59
C ILE A 472 22.04 3.04 -18.11
N ASN A 473 22.37 4.19 -17.50
CA ASN A 473 23.52 5.01 -17.89
C ASN A 473 24.76 4.83 -17.00
N TRP A 474 24.72 3.92 -16.01
CA TRP A 474 25.76 3.81 -14.97
C TRP A 474 27.21 3.72 -15.52
N LYS A 475 27.42 3.02 -16.63
CA LYS A 475 28.74 2.86 -17.27
C LYS A 475 29.24 4.05 -18.09
N LYS A 476 28.40 5.05 -18.36
CA LYS A 476 28.86 6.27 -19.06
C LYS A 476 29.56 7.25 -18.12
N ASP A 477 29.31 7.11 -16.82
CA ASP A 477 29.78 8.03 -15.78
C ASP A 477 30.78 7.35 -14.79
N SER A 478 31.10 6.07 -14.99
CA SER A 478 32.13 5.31 -14.26
C SER A 478 33.30 4.95 -15.15
#